data_AF-A0A815CBK9-F1
#
_entry.id   AF-A0A815CBK9-F1
#
_cell.length_a   1.000
_cell.length_b   1.000
_cell.length_c   1.000
_cell.angle_alpha   90.00
_cell.angle_beta   90.00
_cell.angle_gamma   90.00
#
_symmetry.space_group_name_H-M   'P 1'
#
loop_
_entity.id
_entity.type
_entity.pdbx_description
1 polymer ?
#
loop_
_entity_poly.entity_id
_entity_poly.type
_entity_poly.pdbx_seq_one_letter_code
_entity_poly.pdbx_strand_id
1 'polypeptide(L)'
;MGGYSKTSRNIQYSNGFLFAQCKSIEGKYIDSQLNLTNWFANHDGTLVKQQNGHFEKLCTNINVNLNGWLSCNATKISGHIVYAEINLNDFISNIDGQLTIDCENDKPNSPKVAVWYWKSNLNPFDINESAQWTKYSNIENNIIEEAFEKKQKQVVLENYMIDFEKKLQISKKSGSKQRQIKRILTGNEQNLRHERFFIEPKLMKSFGDYSMSSDFLESWIKNSNPSLERIDEILEQAINGILLEGKKLGEIADAEWCAKQLSQVQNQNKNEINRCVLKVYTTECFLYKTLNAALRENDMTKVNTLGPFCYLLNSALSNTQNIFYTGYLYRGTKLQNHMIEDYLKAVNNGCRSWPGFTSTSRSRTNAEEFGDTLFIINIIDEHSKALDISSASVFPNEEEILLPNGWNFIVEKVDMINGKNHVYLRRSKDHN
;
A
#
# COMPACT_ATOMS: atom_id res chain seq x y z
N MET A 1 -19.68 11.13 5.92
CA MET A 1 -19.50 12.60 5.84
C MET A 1 -19.54 12.96 4.37
N GLY A 2 -19.93 14.19 4.12
CA GLY A 2 -20.69 14.55 2.95
C GLY A 2 -22.08 15.10 3.32
N GLY A 3 -22.72 15.82 2.42
CA GLY A 3 -24.08 16.34 2.61
C GLY A 3 -24.15 17.81 2.98
N TYR A 4 -23.18 18.64 2.56
CA TYR A 4 -23.21 20.09 2.81
C TYR A 4 -24.55 20.71 2.40
N SER A 5 -25.19 20.24 1.31
CA SER A 5 -26.46 20.78 0.82
C SER A 5 -27.59 20.69 1.85
N LYS A 6 -27.55 19.70 2.77
CA LYS A 6 -28.56 19.55 3.84
C LYS A 6 -28.48 20.63 4.91
N THR A 7 -27.33 21.29 5.05
CA THR A 7 -27.06 22.31 6.07
C THR A 7 -26.70 23.65 5.46
N SER A 8 -26.88 23.80 4.16
CA SER A 8 -26.55 25.00 3.40
C SER A 8 -27.76 25.51 2.62
N ARG A 9 -27.75 26.79 2.24
CA ARG A 9 -28.76 27.42 1.38
C ARG A 9 -28.09 28.38 0.41
N ASN A 10 -28.84 28.89 -0.57
CA ASN A 10 -28.34 29.82 -1.58
C ASN A 10 -27.08 29.28 -2.29
N ILE A 11 -27.12 27.98 -2.66
CA ILE A 11 -26.00 27.28 -3.30
C ILE A 11 -25.89 27.79 -4.74
N GLN A 12 -24.71 28.28 -5.12
CA GLN A 12 -24.42 28.82 -6.42
C GLN A 12 -23.03 28.39 -6.89
N TYR A 13 -22.84 28.29 -8.20
CA TYR A 13 -21.53 28.07 -8.81
C TYR A 13 -21.17 29.26 -9.69
N SER A 14 -19.96 29.78 -9.55
CA SER A 14 -19.44 30.83 -10.44
C SER A 14 -17.91 30.80 -10.48
N ASN A 15 -17.33 30.89 -11.68
CA ASN A 15 -15.88 31.01 -11.91
C ASN A 15 -15.02 29.96 -11.18
N GLY A 16 -15.46 28.70 -11.15
CA GLY A 16 -14.75 27.62 -10.46
C GLY A 16 -15.08 27.48 -8.97
N PHE A 17 -15.78 28.45 -8.37
CA PHE A 17 -16.13 28.44 -6.96
C PHE A 17 -17.57 28.00 -6.71
N LEU A 18 -17.73 27.16 -5.70
CA LEU A 18 -19.00 26.86 -5.05
C LEU A 18 -19.22 27.87 -3.92
N PHE A 19 -20.31 28.62 -3.99
CA PHE A 19 -20.75 29.55 -2.96
C PHE A 19 -21.98 28.99 -2.26
N ALA A 20 -22.05 29.11 -0.94
CA ALA A 20 -23.26 28.78 -0.18
C ALA A 20 -23.31 29.55 1.15
N GLN A 21 -24.51 29.66 1.71
CA GLN A 21 -24.71 30.03 3.10
C GLN A 21 -24.80 28.77 3.95
N CYS A 22 -23.82 28.57 4.82
CA CYS A 22 -23.66 27.35 5.61
C CYS A 22 -24.06 27.59 7.07
N LYS A 23 -24.86 26.67 7.64
CA LYS A 23 -25.31 26.77 9.03
C LYS A 23 -24.17 26.43 9.99
N SER A 24 -23.85 27.33 10.91
CA SER A 24 -22.87 27.13 12.00
C SER A 24 -23.44 26.32 13.17
N ILE A 25 -22.60 25.95 14.14
CA ILE A 25 -23.04 25.26 15.36
C ILE A 25 -23.99 26.11 16.22
N GLU A 26 -23.87 27.43 16.13
CA GLU A 26 -24.79 28.39 16.75
C GLU A 26 -26.11 28.54 15.97
N GLY A 27 -26.24 27.86 14.83
CA GLY A 27 -27.43 27.91 13.97
C GLY A 27 -27.51 29.15 13.06
N LYS A 28 -26.47 30.01 13.05
CA LYS A 28 -26.38 31.16 12.14
C LYS A 28 -25.92 30.70 10.75
N TYR A 29 -26.37 31.37 9.71
CA TYR A 29 -25.89 31.10 8.34
C TYR A 29 -24.73 32.04 8.01
N ILE A 30 -23.60 31.46 7.62
CA ILE A 30 -22.35 32.15 7.29
C ILE A 30 -22.08 31.97 5.79
N ASP A 31 -21.73 33.04 5.08
CA ASP A 31 -21.32 32.95 3.68
C ASP A 31 -19.98 32.19 3.59
N SER A 32 -19.95 31.17 2.75
CA SER A 32 -18.77 30.33 2.53
C SER A 32 -18.56 30.06 1.05
N GLN A 33 -17.31 29.87 0.66
CA GLN A 33 -16.91 29.52 -0.69
C GLN A 33 -15.89 28.39 -0.71
N LEU A 34 -15.87 27.60 -1.79
CA LEU A 34 -14.93 26.51 -1.99
C LEU A 34 -14.53 26.43 -3.48
N ASN A 35 -13.23 26.40 -3.76
CA ASN A 35 -12.73 26.34 -5.13
C ASN A 35 -12.80 24.90 -5.68
N LEU A 36 -13.81 24.58 -6.49
CA LEU A 36 -14.00 23.23 -7.06
C LEU A 36 -12.94 22.87 -8.10
N THR A 37 -12.37 23.85 -8.80
CA THR A 37 -11.30 23.67 -9.79
C THR A 37 -10.09 22.92 -9.22
N ASN A 38 -9.81 23.12 -7.94
CA ASN A 38 -8.68 22.48 -7.28
C ASN A 38 -8.95 21.03 -6.86
N TRP A 39 -10.18 20.51 -7.02
CA TRP A 39 -10.60 19.25 -6.41
C TRP A 39 -11.35 18.30 -7.33
N PHE A 40 -11.72 18.75 -8.53
CA PHE A 40 -12.42 17.91 -9.50
C PHE A 40 -11.73 18.00 -10.87
N ALA A 41 -11.68 16.86 -11.56
CA ALA A 41 -11.15 16.71 -12.91
C ALA A 41 -12.22 16.12 -13.85
N ASN A 42 -12.03 16.32 -15.15
CA ASN A 42 -12.74 15.58 -16.20
C ASN A 42 -11.81 14.47 -16.73
N HIS A 43 -12.17 13.21 -16.50
CA HIS A 43 -11.51 12.02 -17.03
C HIS A 43 -12.35 11.41 -18.15
N ASP A 44 -11.98 11.73 -19.40
CA ASP A 44 -12.63 11.23 -20.62
C ASP A 44 -14.17 11.31 -20.61
N GLY A 45 -14.69 12.47 -20.20
CA GLY A 45 -16.13 12.73 -20.13
C GLY A 45 -16.79 12.35 -18.80
N THR A 46 -16.00 11.94 -17.79
CA THR A 46 -16.50 11.59 -16.45
C THR A 46 -15.90 12.53 -15.41
N LEU A 47 -16.74 13.13 -14.56
CA LEU A 47 -16.24 13.95 -13.44
C LEU A 47 -15.73 13.05 -12.33
N VAL A 48 -14.52 13.33 -11.83
CA VAL A 48 -13.89 12.62 -10.71
C VAL A 48 -13.31 13.61 -9.72
N LYS A 49 -13.26 13.22 -8.44
CA LYS A 49 -12.52 13.98 -7.43
C LYS A 49 -11.02 13.77 -7.65
N GLN A 50 -10.28 14.84 -7.87
CA GLN A 50 -8.84 14.84 -8.06
C GLN A 50 -8.25 16.20 -7.68
N GLN A 51 -7.19 16.20 -6.86
CA GLN A 51 -6.49 17.43 -6.51
C GLN A 51 -5.84 18.07 -7.75
N ASN A 52 -5.96 19.39 -7.87
CA ASN A 52 -5.55 20.18 -9.04
C ASN A 52 -6.17 19.66 -10.35
N GLY A 53 -7.44 19.23 -10.30
CA GLY A 53 -8.09 18.58 -11.43
C GLY A 53 -8.45 19.50 -12.60
N HIS A 54 -8.69 20.80 -12.34
CA HIS A 54 -8.99 21.81 -13.37
C HIS A 54 -10.13 21.43 -14.34
N PHE A 55 -11.19 20.79 -13.85
CA PHE A 55 -12.29 20.31 -14.71
C PHE A 55 -12.90 21.42 -15.56
N GLU A 56 -12.93 22.67 -15.09
CA GLU A 56 -13.51 23.80 -15.82
C GLU A 56 -12.84 24.09 -17.17
N LYS A 57 -11.60 23.63 -17.37
CA LYS A 57 -10.90 23.77 -18.66
C LYS A 57 -11.49 22.88 -19.76
N LEU A 58 -12.13 21.77 -19.37
CA LEU A 58 -12.64 20.74 -20.27
C LEU A 58 -14.16 20.55 -20.17
N CYS A 59 -14.82 21.36 -19.33
CA CYS A 59 -16.25 21.30 -19.06
C CYS A 59 -16.92 22.63 -19.38
N THR A 60 -18.08 22.58 -20.02
CA THR A 60 -18.93 23.74 -20.32
C THR A 60 -20.31 23.58 -19.71
N ASN A 61 -21.12 24.64 -19.67
CA ASN A 61 -22.48 24.62 -19.10
C ASN A 61 -22.52 24.04 -17.67
N ILE A 62 -21.57 24.46 -16.84
CA ILE A 62 -21.41 23.97 -15.47
C ILE A 62 -22.52 24.53 -14.58
N ASN A 63 -23.23 23.66 -13.87
CA ASN A 63 -24.29 24.03 -12.95
C ASN A 63 -24.21 23.21 -11.66
N VAL A 64 -24.61 23.81 -10.54
CA VAL A 64 -24.78 23.10 -9.26
C VAL A 64 -26.21 23.32 -8.79
N ASN A 65 -26.98 22.24 -8.60
CA ASN A 65 -28.35 22.36 -8.11
C ASN A 65 -28.43 22.37 -6.58
N LEU A 66 -29.62 22.66 -6.04
CA LEU A 66 -29.87 22.72 -4.59
C LEU A 66 -29.65 21.39 -3.87
N ASN A 67 -29.70 20.27 -4.60
CA ASN A 67 -29.43 18.94 -4.07
C ASN A 67 -27.93 18.60 -4.06
N GLY A 68 -27.05 19.53 -4.45
CA GLY A 68 -25.60 19.33 -4.45
C GLY A 68 -25.07 18.53 -5.64
N TRP A 69 -25.82 18.36 -6.72
CA TRP A 69 -25.29 17.77 -7.95
C TRP A 69 -24.61 18.83 -8.81
N LEU A 70 -23.33 18.60 -9.12
CA LEU A 70 -22.58 19.32 -10.13
C LEU A 70 -22.78 18.61 -11.47
N SER A 71 -23.30 19.31 -12.47
CA SER A 71 -23.46 18.80 -13.83
C SER A 71 -22.83 19.72 -14.87
N CYS A 72 -22.36 19.13 -15.97
CA CYS A 72 -21.73 19.86 -17.06
C CYS A 72 -21.71 19.06 -18.37
N ASN A 73 -21.29 19.73 -19.44
CA ASN A 73 -20.91 19.13 -20.70
C ASN A 73 -19.39 18.91 -20.71
N ALA A 74 -18.96 17.67 -20.51
CA ALA A 74 -17.55 17.27 -20.43
C ALA A 74 -17.02 16.81 -21.78
N THR A 75 -15.83 17.30 -22.16
CA THR A 75 -15.16 16.91 -23.41
C THR A 75 -14.36 15.63 -23.21
N LYS A 76 -14.62 14.61 -24.01
CA LYS A 76 -13.83 13.38 -24.08
C LYS A 76 -12.48 13.61 -24.73
N ILE A 77 -11.54 12.69 -24.55
CA ILE A 77 -10.25 12.66 -25.27
C ILE A 77 -10.47 12.61 -26.79
N SER A 78 -11.54 11.94 -27.23
CA SER A 78 -11.95 11.90 -28.64
C SER A 78 -12.48 13.24 -29.19
N GLY A 79 -12.66 14.26 -28.35
CA GLY A 79 -13.26 15.55 -28.70
C GLY A 79 -14.80 15.57 -28.62
N HIS A 80 -15.46 14.41 -28.45
CA HIS A 80 -16.91 14.37 -28.25
C HIS A 80 -17.31 14.96 -26.91
N ILE A 81 -18.38 15.74 -26.90
CA ILE A 81 -18.96 16.29 -25.68
C ILE A 81 -20.02 15.32 -25.14
N VAL A 82 -19.95 15.00 -23.85
CA VAL A 82 -20.94 14.18 -23.15
C VAL A 82 -21.45 14.89 -21.91
N TYR A 83 -22.68 14.57 -21.50
CA TYR A 83 -23.20 15.02 -20.22
C TYR A 83 -22.50 14.25 -19.09
N ALA A 84 -22.03 14.99 -18.08
CA ALA A 84 -21.38 14.43 -16.91
C ALA A 84 -21.95 15.07 -15.64
N GLU A 85 -22.08 14.27 -14.59
CA GLU A 85 -22.54 14.74 -13.29
C GLU A 85 -21.80 14.05 -12.14
N ILE A 86 -21.72 14.73 -11.01
CA ILE A 86 -21.13 14.22 -9.78
C ILE A 86 -21.87 14.81 -8.58
N ASN A 87 -22.14 13.99 -7.57
CA ASN A 87 -22.79 14.43 -6.35
C ASN A 87 -21.75 15.02 -5.39
N LEU A 88 -21.73 16.35 -5.26
CA LEU A 88 -20.81 17.06 -4.38
C LEU A 88 -21.05 16.74 -2.90
N ASN A 89 -22.24 16.28 -2.55
CA ASN A 89 -22.48 15.81 -1.19
C ASN A 89 -21.62 14.60 -0.83
N ASP A 90 -21.03 13.89 -1.77
CA ASP A 90 -20.18 12.75 -1.40
C ASP A 90 -18.76 13.19 -1.02
N PHE A 91 -18.43 14.48 -1.23
CA PHE A 91 -17.07 14.99 -1.11
C PHE A 91 -16.95 16.33 -0.36
N ILE A 92 -18.07 17.00 -0.06
CA ILE A 92 -18.07 18.33 0.57
C ILE A 92 -18.96 18.29 1.80
N SER A 93 -18.41 18.79 2.90
CA SER A 93 -19.11 19.00 4.16
C SER A 93 -19.18 20.49 4.50
N ASN A 94 -20.12 20.81 5.39
CA ASN A 94 -20.16 22.10 6.10
C ASN A 94 -19.63 21.85 7.52
N ILE A 95 -18.52 22.49 7.89
CA ILE A 95 -17.93 22.45 9.22
C ILE A 95 -18.05 23.85 9.82
N ASP A 96 -19.01 23.99 10.75
CA ASP A 96 -19.26 25.23 11.49
C ASP A 96 -19.41 26.49 10.60
N GLY A 97 -20.18 26.37 9.52
CA GLY A 97 -20.42 27.47 8.59
C GLY A 97 -19.35 27.61 7.49
N GLN A 98 -18.39 26.70 7.40
CA GLN A 98 -17.37 26.68 6.33
C GLN A 98 -17.52 25.43 5.45
N LEU A 99 -17.54 25.62 4.14
CA LEU A 99 -17.46 24.56 3.14
C LEU A 99 -16.04 24.00 3.12
N THR A 100 -15.92 22.69 3.27
CA THR A 100 -14.64 21.98 3.23
C THR A 100 -14.75 20.77 2.33
N ILE A 101 -13.68 20.46 1.59
CA ILE A 101 -13.56 19.16 0.93
C ILE A 101 -13.33 18.12 2.02
N ASP A 102 -14.10 17.05 1.96
CA ASP A 102 -13.87 15.84 2.69
C ASP A 102 -12.61 15.20 2.11
N CYS A 103 -11.44 15.66 2.53
CA CYS A 103 -10.20 14.91 2.36
C CYS A 103 -10.38 13.63 3.14
N GLU A 104 -10.08 12.46 2.56
CA GLU A 104 -10.10 11.19 3.30
C GLU A 104 -9.18 11.24 4.56
N ASN A 105 -8.29 12.23 4.60
CA ASN A 105 -7.27 12.47 5.62
C ASN A 105 -7.64 13.55 6.67
N ASP A 106 -8.60 14.45 6.43
CA ASP A 106 -8.98 15.52 7.38
C ASP A 106 -10.20 15.12 8.21
N LYS A 107 -10.11 13.96 8.87
CA LYS A 107 -10.99 13.69 10.00
C LYS A 107 -10.37 14.38 11.22
N PRO A 108 -10.94 15.47 11.77
CA PRO A 108 -10.54 16.01 13.07
C PRO A 108 -10.76 15.01 14.22
N ASN A 109 -11.42 13.88 13.93
CA ASN A 109 -11.56 12.70 14.78
C ASN A 109 -11.00 11.42 14.12
N SER A 110 -10.01 11.51 13.22
CA SER A 110 -9.28 10.30 12.84
C SER A 110 -8.65 9.73 14.10
N PRO A 111 -8.85 8.43 14.41
CA PRO A 111 -8.20 7.84 15.56
C PRO A 111 -6.70 8.04 15.38
N LYS A 112 -6.10 8.83 16.28
CA LYS A 112 -4.65 9.00 16.29
C LYS A 112 -4.04 7.63 16.54
N VAL A 113 -3.25 7.15 15.58
CA VAL A 113 -2.57 5.87 15.75
C VAL A 113 -1.35 6.13 16.60
N ALA A 114 -1.19 5.34 17.65
CA ALA A 114 -0.02 5.39 18.49
C ALA A 114 1.12 4.63 17.82
N VAL A 115 2.27 5.29 17.69
CA VAL A 115 3.48 4.68 17.17
C VAL A 115 4.60 4.81 18.19
N TRP A 116 5.25 3.69 18.45
CA TRP A 116 6.36 3.56 19.38
C TRP A 116 7.69 3.53 18.64
N TYR A 117 8.67 4.17 19.26
CA TYR A 117 10.04 4.27 18.76
C TYR A 117 11.03 3.96 19.87
N TRP A 118 12.21 3.51 19.48
CA TRP A 118 13.37 3.34 20.35
C TRP A 118 14.56 4.15 19.84
N LYS A 119 15.39 4.63 20.77
CA LYS A 119 16.58 5.42 20.44
C LYS A 119 17.70 4.50 19.93
N SER A 120 18.03 4.64 18.65
CA SER A 120 18.87 3.70 17.89
C SER A 120 20.33 4.07 17.75
N ASN A 121 20.76 5.18 18.34
CA ASN A 121 22.17 5.55 18.48
C ASN A 121 23.04 4.39 19.01
N LEU A 122 24.32 4.39 18.63
CA LEU A 122 25.31 3.45 19.17
C LEU A 122 25.43 3.61 20.70
N ASN A 123 25.49 4.87 21.16
CA ASN A 123 25.34 5.25 22.57
C ASN A 123 23.98 5.94 22.79
N PRO A 124 22.93 5.23 23.21
CA PRO A 124 21.59 5.78 23.37
C PRO A 124 21.47 6.85 24.45
N PHE A 125 22.47 7.00 25.33
CA PHE A 125 22.46 7.99 26.40
C PHE A 125 23.45 9.14 26.18
N ASP A 126 24.16 9.17 25.05
CA ASP A 126 24.94 10.35 24.70
C ASP A 126 24.01 11.53 24.45
N ILE A 127 24.29 12.64 25.13
CA ILE A 127 23.55 13.90 25.01
C ILE A 127 24.11 14.79 23.89
N ASN A 128 25.34 14.50 23.44
CA ASN A 128 26.01 15.26 22.39
C ASN A 128 25.70 14.70 20.99
N GLU A 129 25.22 13.46 20.91
CA GLU A 129 24.74 12.89 19.65
C GLU A 129 23.28 13.26 19.38
N SER A 130 22.98 13.67 18.14
CA SER A 130 21.61 13.80 17.68
C SER A 130 20.87 12.46 17.82
N ALA A 131 19.72 12.48 18.50
CA ALA A 131 18.94 11.26 18.74
C ALA A 131 18.38 10.68 17.44
N GLN A 132 18.82 9.46 17.10
CA GLN A 132 18.23 8.66 16.05
C GLN A 132 17.13 7.79 16.67
N TRP A 133 15.95 7.79 16.04
CA TRP A 133 14.79 7.04 16.51
C TRP A 133 14.37 6.05 15.44
N THR A 134 14.32 4.78 15.81
CA THR A 134 13.84 3.72 14.92
C THR A 134 12.47 3.29 15.41
N LYS A 135 11.53 3.17 14.48
CA LYS A 135 10.17 2.66 14.74
C LYS A 135 10.27 1.18 15.11
N TYR A 136 9.47 0.72 16.06
CA TYR A 136 9.29 -0.73 16.25
C TYR A 136 8.61 -1.36 15.03
N SER A 137 8.67 -2.69 14.86
CA SER A 137 7.87 -3.34 13.81
C SER A 137 6.37 -3.05 14.02
N ASN A 138 5.51 -3.21 13.01
CA ASN A 138 4.07 -2.97 13.24
C ASN A 138 3.47 -3.99 14.22
N ILE A 139 4.01 -5.21 14.24
CA ILE A 139 3.59 -6.25 15.16
C ILE A 139 4.03 -5.89 16.57
N GLU A 140 5.29 -5.51 16.75
CA GLU A 140 5.79 -5.01 18.04
C GLU A 140 5.00 -3.79 18.49
N ASN A 141 4.75 -2.81 17.62
CA ASN A 141 3.91 -1.65 17.93
C ASN A 141 2.53 -2.06 18.45
N ASN A 142 1.86 -3.01 17.79
CA ASN A 142 0.55 -3.50 18.22
C ASN A 142 0.64 -4.17 19.60
N ILE A 143 1.64 -5.01 19.83
CA ILE A 143 1.87 -5.69 21.11
C ILE A 143 2.14 -4.66 22.23
N ILE A 144 2.98 -3.67 21.95
CA ILE A 144 3.36 -2.62 22.89
C ILE A 144 2.16 -1.73 23.21
N GLU A 145 1.42 -1.29 22.20
CA GLU A 145 0.24 -0.44 22.40
C GLU A 145 -0.87 -1.18 23.14
N GLU A 146 -1.15 -2.45 22.80
CA GLU A 146 -2.14 -3.27 23.53
C GLU A 146 -1.77 -3.41 25.01
N ALA A 147 -0.49 -3.65 25.32
CA ALA A 147 -0.01 -3.74 26.69
C ALA A 147 -0.12 -2.40 27.44
N PHE A 148 0.20 -1.29 26.76
CA PHE A 148 0.11 0.06 27.30
C PHE A 148 -1.34 0.47 27.58
N GLU A 149 -2.27 0.23 26.66
CA GLU A 149 -3.70 0.50 26.82
C GLU A 149 -4.31 -0.31 27.99
N LYS A 150 -3.84 -1.54 28.19
CA LYS A 150 -4.18 -2.38 29.34
C LYS A 150 -3.51 -1.93 30.65
N LYS A 151 -2.80 -0.80 30.66
CA LYS A 151 -2.09 -0.22 31.81
C LYS A 151 -1.09 -1.21 32.44
N GLN A 152 -0.49 -2.09 31.63
CA GLN A 152 0.59 -2.93 32.10
C GLN A 152 1.81 -2.06 32.41
N LYS A 153 2.62 -2.46 33.40
CA LYS A 153 3.86 -1.72 33.74
C LYS A 153 4.99 -1.99 32.75
N GLN A 154 4.96 -3.18 32.17
CA GLN A 154 5.98 -3.65 31.25
C GLN A 154 5.36 -4.58 30.22
N VAL A 155 6.00 -4.65 29.05
CA VAL A 155 5.71 -5.66 28.03
C VAL A 155 6.99 -6.40 27.67
N VAL A 156 6.92 -7.72 27.61
CA VAL A 156 8.07 -8.57 27.33
C VAL A 156 8.01 -8.95 25.85
N LEU A 157 8.99 -8.47 25.08
CA LEU A 157 9.21 -8.83 23.68
C LEU A 157 10.33 -9.87 23.61
N GLU A 158 10.71 -10.34 22.42
CA GLU A 158 11.64 -11.46 22.29
C GLU A 158 13.01 -11.17 22.94
N ASN A 159 13.69 -10.13 22.46
CA ASN A 159 15.07 -9.82 22.83
C ASN A 159 15.20 -8.80 23.97
N TYR A 160 14.09 -8.18 24.34
CA TYR A 160 14.05 -7.08 25.30
C TYR A 160 12.71 -6.99 26.00
N MET A 161 12.68 -6.23 27.08
CA MET A 161 11.47 -5.85 27.79
C MET A 161 11.34 -4.34 27.71
N ILE A 162 10.12 -3.85 27.55
CA ILE A 162 9.81 -2.44 27.65
C ILE A 162 9.22 -2.16 29.03
N ASP A 163 9.81 -1.22 29.76
CA ASP A 163 9.35 -0.66 31.02
C ASP A 163 8.69 0.69 30.71
N PHE A 164 7.35 0.76 30.81
CA PHE A 164 6.58 1.94 30.44
C PHE A 164 6.73 3.08 31.45
N GLU A 165 6.93 2.75 32.73
CA GLU A 165 7.13 3.75 33.79
C GLU A 165 8.47 4.48 33.59
N LYS A 166 9.53 3.73 33.26
CA LYS A 166 10.86 4.30 33.01
C LYS A 166 11.06 4.81 31.58
N LYS A 167 10.16 4.45 30.66
CA LYS A 167 10.30 4.68 29.21
C LYS A 167 11.61 4.12 28.67
N LEU A 168 11.89 2.86 29.04
CA LEU A 168 13.10 2.15 28.65
C LEU A 168 12.79 0.82 27.99
N GLN A 169 13.51 0.52 26.92
CA GLN A 169 13.75 -0.82 26.44
C GLN A 169 15.00 -1.38 27.14
N ILE A 170 14.91 -2.59 27.69
CA ILE A 170 15.97 -3.27 28.46
C ILE A 170 16.25 -4.61 27.81
N SER A 171 17.50 -4.84 27.39
CA SER A 171 17.88 -6.12 26.78
C SER A 171 17.79 -7.28 27.78
N LYS A 172 17.20 -8.40 27.36
CA LYS A 172 17.15 -9.63 28.18
C LYS A 172 18.52 -10.29 28.34
N LYS A 173 19.40 -10.13 27.34
CA LYS A 173 20.76 -10.70 27.36
C LYS A 173 21.70 -9.91 28.26
N SER A 174 21.43 -8.62 28.46
CA SER A 174 22.29 -7.72 29.21
C SER A 174 21.47 -6.57 29.77
N GLY A 175 21.11 -6.63 31.06
CA GLY A 175 20.28 -5.61 31.70
C GLY A 175 20.87 -4.20 31.70
N SER A 176 22.18 -4.07 31.47
CA SER A 176 22.87 -2.79 31.28
C SER A 176 22.68 -2.19 29.88
N LYS A 177 22.32 -3.00 28.87
CA LYS A 177 21.98 -2.51 27.53
C LYS A 177 20.54 -2.03 27.52
N GLN A 178 20.39 -0.73 27.71
CA GLN A 178 19.10 -0.04 27.77
C GLN A 178 19.00 1.01 26.68
N ARG A 179 17.77 1.28 26.21
CA ARG A 179 17.49 2.31 25.20
C ARG A 179 16.24 3.08 25.60
N GLN A 180 16.23 4.39 25.38
CA GLN A 180 15.03 5.18 25.60
C GLN A 180 13.95 4.84 24.56
N ILE A 181 12.70 4.90 24.98
CA ILE A 181 11.54 4.73 24.10
C ILE A 181 10.64 5.95 24.14
N LYS A 182 9.85 6.15 23.09
CA LYS A 182 8.81 7.18 23.05
C LYS A 182 7.59 6.68 22.29
N ARG A 183 6.43 7.20 22.70
CA ARG A 183 5.14 7.04 22.04
C ARG A 183 4.78 8.36 21.37
N ILE A 184 4.45 8.33 20.08
CA ILE A 184 3.97 9.48 19.33
C ILE A 184 2.55 9.16 18.87
N LEU A 185 1.63 10.09 19.10
CA LEU A 185 0.31 10.05 18.49
C LEU A 185 0.42 10.71 17.12
N THR A 186 0.56 9.92 16.08
CA THR A 186 0.52 10.46 14.72
C THR A 186 -0.94 10.67 14.34
N GLY A 187 -1.20 11.61 13.42
CA GLY A 187 -2.45 11.54 12.67
C GLY A 187 -2.55 10.18 11.98
N ASN A 188 -3.64 9.93 11.27
CA ASN A 188 -3.67 8.85 10.28
C ASN A 188 -2.76 9.21 9.08
N GLU A 189 -1.60 9.81 9.35
CA GLU A 189 -0.56 10.14 8.38
C GLU A 189 -0.22 8.85 7.65
N GLN A 190 -0.21 9.01 6.33
CA GLN A 190 -0.01 8.01 5.31
C GLN A 190 1.27 7.24 5.63
N ASN A 191 1.17 6.16 6.41
CA ASN A 191 2.28 5.25 6.62
C ASN A 191 2.45 4.42 5.36
N LEU A 192 2.93 5.06 4.30
CA LEU A 192 3.52 4.40 3.15
C LEU A 192 4.68 3.55 3.65
N ARG A 193 4.70 2.25 3.33
CA ARG A 193 5.81 1.37 3.69
C ARG A 193 7.04 1.67 2.84
N HIS A 194 7.85 2.63 3.26
CA HIS A 194 9.10 2.97 2.59
C HIS A 194 10.00 1.75 2.32
N GLU A 195 10.08 0.82 3.27
CA GLU A 195 10.91 -0.39 3.16
C GLU A 195 10.39 -1.42 2.13
N ARG A 196 9.14 -1.32 1.67
CA ARG A 196 8.58 -2.23 0.64
C ARG A 196 8.96 -1.80 -0.77
N PHE A 197 9.23 -0.51 -0.93
CA PHE A 197 9.66 0.11 -2.18
C PHE A 197 11.18 0.25 -2.25
N PHE A 198 11.89 0.06 -1.14
CA PHE A 198 13.35 0.01 -1.09
C PHE A 198 13.84 -1.43 -1.28
N ILE A 199 14.67 -1.66 -2.30
CA ILE A 199 15.36 -2.93 -2.52
C ILE A 199 16.76 -2.80 -1.92
N GLU A 200 17.14 -3.70 -1.00
CA GLU A 200 18.53 -3.72 -0.54
C GLU A 200 19.47 -4.10 -1.70
N PRO A 201 20.54 -3.32 -1.95
CA PRO A 201 21.34 -3.41 -3.17
C PRO A 201 22.25 -4.65 -3.31
N LYS A 202 22.14 -5.67 -2.45
CA LYS A 202 23.08 -6.79 -2.50
C LYS A 202 22.73 -7.75 -3.64
N LEU A 203 23.56 -7.72 -4.70
CA LEU A 203 23.68 -8.75 -5.75
C LEU A 203 22.38 -9.16 -6.46
N MET A 204 21.42 -8.24 -6.59
CA MET A 204 20.18 -8.54 -7.29
C MET A 204 20.30 -8.32 -8.80
N LYS A 205 19.76 -9.26 -9.56
CA LYS A 205 19.48 -9.07 -10.99
C LYS A 205 18.32 -8.07 -11.15
N SER A 206 18.37 -7.26 -12.20
CA SER A 206 17.32 -6.30 -12.55
C SER A 206 15.96 -6.95 -12.82
N PHE A 207 16.00 -8.11 -13.48
CA PHE A 207 14.88 -8.98 -13.83
C PHE A 207 15.40 -10.37 -14.22
N GLY A 208 14.51 -11.34 -14.31
CA GLY A 208 14.79 -12.64 -14.93
C GLY A 208 14.49 -12.62 -16.42
N ASP A 209 14.94 -13.67 -17.11
CA ASP A 209 14.46 -14.00 -18.45
C ASP A 209 12.97 -14.37 -18.40
N TYR A 210 12.33 -14.44 -19.58
CA TYR A 210 10.95 -14.91 -19.67
C TYR A 210 10.82 -16.29 -19.02
N SER A 211 9.94 -16.38 -18.03
CA SER A 211 9.50 -17.64 -17.45
C SER A 211 7.99 -17.59 -17.25
N MET A 212 7.31 -18.70 -17.54
CA MET A 212 5.87 -18.81 -17.27
C MET A 212 5.58 -18.97 -15.77
N SER A 213 6.58 -19.34 -14.99
CA SER A 213 6.45 -19.75 -13.59
C SER A 213 7.76 -19.54 -12.82
N SER A 214 7.66 -19.53 -11.49
CA SER A 214 8.85 -19.50 -10.64
C SER A 214 9.29 -20.93 -10.34
N ASP A 215 10.53 -21.28 -10.69
CA ASP A 215 11.17 -22.56 -10.35
C ASP A 215 10.98 -22.92 -8.87
N PHE A 216 11.03 -21.91 -8.00
CA PHE A 216 10.80 -22.03 -6.57
C PHE A 216 9.42 -22.63 -6.25
N LEU A 217 8.36 -22.07 -6.84
CA LEU A 217 6.99 -22.53 -6.62
C LEU A 217 6.73 -23.87 -7.31
N GLU A 218 7.23 -24.05 -8.54
CA GLU A 218 7.09 -25.32 -9.26
C GLU A 218 7.75 -26.47 -8.53
N SER A 219 8.94 -26.24 -7.96
CA SER A 219 9.65 -27.24 -7.16
C SER A 219 8.82 -27.67 -5.96
N TRP A 220 8.21 -26.72 -5.24
CA TRP A 220 7.32 -27.05 -4.13
C TRP A 220 6.09 -27.83 -4.60
N ILE A 221 5.40 -27.37 -5.66
CA ILE A 221 4.21 -28.05 -6.21
C ILE A 221 4.54 -29.49 -6.61
N LYS A 222 5.65 -29.70 -7.31
CA LYS A 222 6.09 -31.02 -7.77
C LYS A 222 6.36 -31.97 -6.61
N ASN A 223 6.97 -31.47 -5.53
CA ASN A 223 7.35 -32.29 -4.38
C ASN A 223 6.18 -32.56 -3.42
N SER A 224 5.27 -31.59 -3.28
CA SER A 224 4.16 -31.66 -2.32
C SER A 224 2.85 -32.16 -2.92
N ASN A 225 2.70 -32.12 -4.25
CA ASN A 225 1.48 -32.42 -5.00
C ASN A 225 0.22 -31.80 -4.33
N PRO A 226 0.19 -30.47 -4.16
CA PRO A 226 -0.85 -29.79 -3.40
C PRO A 226 -2.21 -29.90 -4.10
N SER A 227 -3.26 -30.08 -3.30
CA SER A 227 -4.66 -29.97 -3.75
C SER A 227 -5.37 -28.90 -2.94
N LEU A 228 -6.27 -28.15 -3.57
CA LEU A 228 -7.14 -27.18 -2.88
C LEU A 228 -8.06 -27.84 -1.85
N GLU A 229 -8.34 -29.13 -2.00
CA GLU A 229 -9.09 -29.93 -1.01
C GLU A 229 -8.30 -30.12 0.30
N ARG A 230 -6.98 -29.87 0.28
CA ARG A 230 -6.06 -29.98 1.42
C ARG A 230 -5.52 -28.61 1.85
N ILE A 231 -6.32 -27.54 1.66
CA ILE A 231 -5.88 -26.17 1.93
C ILE A 231 -5.44 -25.96 3.39
N ASP A 232 -6.10 -26.62 4.35
CA ASP A 232 -5.74 -26.53 5.77
C ASP A 232 -4.37 -27.17 6.06
N GLU A 233 -4.02 -28.26 5.38
CA GLU A 233 -2.69 -28.88 5.50
C GLU A 233 -1.61 -27.98 4.89
N ILE A 234 -1.92 -27.30 3.79
CA ILE A 234 -1.00 -26.32 3.18
C ILE A 234 -0.84 -25.11 4.11
N LEU A 235 -1.92 -24.67 4.76
CA LEU A 235 -1.92 -23.60 5.75
C LEU A 235 -1.08 -23.95 6.98
N GLU A 236 -1.18 -25.19 7.47
CA GLU A 236 -0.33 -25.70 8.55
C GLU A 236 1.16 -25.74 8.15
N GLN A 237 1.48 -26.21 6.94
CA GLN A 237 2.85 -26.17 6.41
C GLN A 237 3.37 -24.73 6.32
N ALA A 238 2.54 -23.78 5.86
CA ALA A 238 2.90 -22.37 5.81
C ALA A 238 3.18 -21.80 7.20
N ILE A 239 2.33 -22.10 8.19
CA ILE A 239 2.52 -21.70 9.59
C ILE A 239 3.87 -22.20 10.12
N ASN A 240 4.15 -23.50 9.97
CA ASN A 240 5.39 -24.11 10.44
C ASN A 240 6.63 -23.53 9.76
N GLY A 241 6.54 -23.30 8.45
CA GLY A 241 7.61 -22.69 7.67
C GLY A 241 7.91 -21.24 8.06
N ILE A 242 6.87 -20.44 8.29
CA ILE A 242 6.98 -19.05 8.79
C ILE A 242 7.65 -19.02 10.16
N LEU A 243 7.22 -19.87 11.10
CA LEU A 243 7.82 -19.99 12.43
C LEU A 243 9.31 -20.35 12.35
N LEU A 244 9.67 -21.28 11.47
CA LEU A 244 11.06 -21.71 11.29
C LEU A 244 11.93 -20.58 10.71
N GLU A 245 11.48 -19.87 9.68
CA GLU A 245 12.24 -18.76 9.10
C GLU A 245 12.35 -17.58 10.07
N GLY A 246 11.27 -17.25 10.79
CA GLY A 246 11.30 -16.24 11.84
C GLY A 246 12.33 -16.55 12.92
N LYS A 247 12.37 -17.80 13.40
CA LYS A 247 13.39 -18.26 14.35
C LYS A 247 14.82 -18.14 13.81
N LYS A 248 15.05 -18.46 12.54
CA LYS A 248 16.39 -18.33 11.92
C LYS A 248 16.84 -16.87 11.83
N LEU A 249 15.90 -15.96 11.59
CA LEU A 249 16.17 -14.53 11.43
C LEU A 249 16.18 -13.76 12.78
N GLY A 250 15.71 -14.38 13.86
CA GLY A 250 15.54 -13.70 15.15
C GLY A 250 14.31 -12.78 15.20
N GLU A 251 13.29 -13.13 14.40
CA GLU A 251 12.03 -12.42 14.20
C GLU A 251 10.86 -13.27 14.74
N ILE A 252 11.01 -13.84 15.94
CA ILE A 252 10.06 -14.84 16.48
C ILE A 252 8.70 -14.18 16.76
N ALA A 253 8.68 -12.97 17.33
CA ALA A 253 7.42 -12.28 17.63
C ALA A 253 6.58 -12.03 16.37
N ASP A 254 7.23 -11.59 15.29
CA ASP A 254 6.60 -11.39 13.98
C ASP A 254 6.06 -12.73 13.43
N ALA A 255 6.83 -13.80 13.57
CA ALA A 255 6.47 -15.13 13.05
C ALA A 255 5.32 -15.76 13.83
N GLU A 256 5.32 -15.67 15.16
CA GLU A 256 4.24 -16.12 16.02
C GLU A 256 2.94 -15.38 15.73
N TRP A 257 3.02 -14.07 15.49
CA TRP A 257 1.85 -13.28 15.09
C TRP A 257 1.31 -13.74 13.74
N CYS A 258 2.17 -13.91 12.72
CA CYS A 258 1.76 -14.40 11.40
C CYS A 258 1.12 -15.79 11.50
N ALA A 259 1.75 -16.71 12.23
CA ALA A 259 1.25 -18.06 12.50
C ALA A 259 -0.13 -18.02 13.16
N LYS A 260 -0.31 -17.17 14.18
CA LYS A 260 -1.58 -17.00 14.88
C LYS A 260 -2.68 -16.45 13.96
N GLN A 261 -2.38 -15.49 13.08
CA GLN A 261 -3.36 -14.99 12.12
C GLN A 261 -3.82 -16.10 11.15
N LEU A 262 -2.88 -16.88 10.63
CA LEU A 262 -3.19 -17.99 9.73
C LEU A 262 -3.95 -19.12 10.44
N SER A 263 -3.59 -19.46 11.68
CA SER A 263 -4.30 -20.51 12.44
C SER A 263 -5.76 -20.14 12.73
N GLN A 264 -6.07 -18.85 12.88
CA GLN A 264 -7.44 -18.37 13.12
C GLN A 264 -8.39 -18.59 11.94
N VAL A 265 -7.86 -18.76 10.73
CA VAL A 265 -8.66 -19.01 9.52
C VAL A 265 -8.61 -20.46 9.06
N GLN A 266 -8.02 -21.37 9.85
CA GLN A 266 -8.14 -22.81 9.60
C GLN A 266 -9.59 -23.26 9.61
N ASN A 267 -9.96 -24.14 8.69
CA ASN A 267 -11.32 -24.64 8.46
C ASN A 267 -12.33 -23.54 8.05
N GLN A 268 -11.88 -22.33 7.73
CA GLN A 268 -12.74 -21.28 7.17
C GLN A 268 -12.88 -21.46 5.65
N ASN A 269 -13.79 -20.71 5.05
CA ASN A 269 -13.93 -20.73 3.60
C ASN A 269 -12.70 -20.09 2.90
N LYS A 270 -12.51 -20.42 1.62
CA LYS A 270 -11.37 -19.96 0.80
C LYS A 270 -11.21 -18.44 0.77
N ASN A 271 -12.31 -17.68 0.80
CA ASN A 271 -12.24 -16.22 0.74
C ASN A 271 -11.68 -15.61 2.03
N GLU A 272 -12.05 -16.15 3.20
CA GLU A 272 -11.46 -15.76 4.49
C GLU A 272 -9.97 -16.10 4.57
N ILE A 273 -9.59 -17.30 4.09
CA ILE A 273 -8.18 -17.71 4.02
C ILE A 273 -7.40 -16.75 3.11
N ASN A 274 -7.88 -16.48 1.90
CA ASN A 274 -7.24 -15.57 0.95
C ASN A 274 -7.06 -14.17 1.53
N ARG A 275 -8.10 -13.62 2.18
CA ARG A 275 -8.05 -12.31 2.83
C ARG A 275 -7.00 -12.29 3.94
N CYS A 276 -6.90 -13.33 4.74
CA CYS A 276 -5.91 -13.45 5.80
C CYS A 276 -4.48 -13.55 5.23
N VAL A 277 -4.25 -14.37 4.20
CA VAL A 277 -2.96 -14.51 3.52
C VAL A 277 -2.47 -13.17 2.97
N LEU A 278 -3.36 -12.40 2.31
CA LEU A 278 -3.05 -11.06 1.81
C LEU A 278 -2.74 -10.08 2.95
N LYS A 279 -3.51 -10.12 4.05
CA LYS A 279 -3.26 -9.30 5.24
C LYS A 279 -1.89 -9.61 5.87
N VAL A 280 -1.55 -10.89 6.01
CA VAL A 280 -0.24 -11.33 6.54
C VAL A 280 0.88 -10.87 5.62
N TYR A 281 0.74 -11.06 4.30
CA TYR A 281 1.75 -10.63 3.32
C TYR A 281 1.95 -9.11 3.29
N THR A 282 0.89 -8.33 3.54
CA THR A 282 0.97 -6.86 3.59
C THR A 282 1.40 -6.33 4.97
N THR A 283 1.56 -7.18 5.98
CA THR A 283 2.05 -6.70 7.28
C THR A 283 3.54 -6.36 7.17
N GLU A 284 3.94 -5.25 7.81
CA GLU A 284 5.34 -4.82 7.86
C GLU A 284 6.12 -5.73 8.83
N CYS A 285 6.52 -6.89 8.32
CA CYS A 285 7.27 -7.91 9.02
C CYS A 285 8.31 -8.55 8.08
N PHE A 286 9.12 -9.48 8.61
CA PHE A 286 10.16 -10.16 7.81
C PHE A 286 9.62 -10.96 6.62
N LEU A 287 8.39 -11.48 6.69
CA LEU A 287 7.91 -12.53 5.80
C LEU A 287 7.92 -12.12 4.32
N TYR A 288 7.36 -10.96 3.98
CA TYR A 288 7.31 -10.51 2.59
C TYR A 288 8.71 -10.23 2.03
N LYS A 289 9.63 -9.73 2.88
CA LYS A 289 11.03 -9.46 2.51
C LYS A 289 11.74 -10.77 2.20
N THR A 290 11.67 -11.73 3.12
CA THR A 290 12.32 -13.03 3.00
C THR A 290 11.77 -13.83 1.82
N LEU A 291 10.44 -13.85 1.63
CA LEU A 291 9.83 -14.53 0.49
C LEU A 291 10.27 -13.92 -0.84
N ASN A 292 10.18 -12.59 -0.97
CA ASN A 292 10.57 -11.95 -2.23
C ASN A 292 12.09 -12.02 -2.48
N ALA A 293 12.93 -12.03 -1.45
CA ALA A 293 14.36 -12.30 -1.60
C ALA A 293 14.59 -13.72 -2.12
N ALA A 294 13.96 -14.72 -1.51
CA ALA A 294 14.07 -16.11 -1.93
C ALA A 294 13.66 -16.32 -3.40
N LEU A 295 12.57 -15.69 -3.83
CA LEU A 295 12.10 -15.76 -5.22
C LEU A 295 13.07 -15.10 -6.21
N ARG A 296 13.67 -13.95 -5.85
CA ARG A 296 14.59 -13.21 -6.74
C ARG A 296 15.96 -13.84 -6.85
N GLU A 297 16.43 -14.44 -5.76
CA GLU A 297 17.71 -15.14 -5.68
C GLU A 297 17.60 -16.60 -6.11
N ASN A 298 16.39 -17.08 -6.38
CA ASN A 298 16.07 -18.49 -6.60
C ASN A 298 16.64 -19.38 -5.47
N ASP A 299 16.44 -18.95 -4.21
CA ASP A 299 16.95 -19.65 -3.03
C ASP A 299 16.15 -20.93 -2.77
N MET A 300 16.58 -22.00 -3.43
CA MET A 300 15.93 -23.31 -3.34
C MET A 300 15.97 -23.91 -1.93
N THR A 301 16.82 -23.39 -1.02
CA THR A 301 16.89 -23.88 0.36
C THR A 301 15.65 -23.50 1.18
N LYS A 302 14.88 -22.50 0.73
CA LYS A 302 13.66 -22.01 1.39
C LYS A 302 12.38 -22.58 0.79
N VAL A 303 12.45 -23.41 -0.26
CA VAL A 303 11.28 -24.00 -0.94
C VAL A 303 10.37 -24.72 0.05
N ASN A 304 10.94 -25.51 0.96
CA ASN A 304 10.14 -26.27 1.93
C ASN A 304 9.55 -25.42 3.05
N THR A 305 10.10 -24.23 3.34
CA THR A 305 9.60 -23.35 4.40
C THR A 305 8.68 -22.26 3.89
N LEU A 306 8.96 -21.67 2.73
CA LEU A 306 8.18 -20.56 2.16
C LEU A 306 7.33 -20.95 0.96
N GLY A 307 7.57 -22.12 0.36
CA GLY A 307 6.76 -22.67 -0.75
C GLY A 307 5.26 -22.77 -0.45
N PRO A 308 4.83 -23.31 0.71
CA PRO A 308 3.41 -23.40 1.05
C PRO A 308 2.74 -22.02 1.12
N PHE A 309 3.38 -21.03 1.76
CA PHE A 309 2.84 -19.67 1.82
C PHE A 309 2.83 -19.00 0.45
N CYS A 310 3.88 -19.18 -0.36
CA CYS A 310 3.95 -18.69 -1.74
C CYS A 310 2.81 -19.24 -2.60
N TYR A 311 2.47 -20.53 -2.43
CA TYR A 311 1.35 -21.16 -3.10
C TYR A 311 0.01 -20.56 -2.67
N LEU A 312 -0.22 -20.38 -1.37
CA LEU A 312 -1.44 -19.76 -0.85
C LEU A 312 -1.61 -18.33 -1.37
N LEU A 313 -0.53 -17.55 -1.40
CA LEU A 313 -0.57 -16.18 -1.93
C LEU A 313 -0.90 -16.15 -3.43
N ASN A 314 -0.32 -17.05 -4.24
CA ASN A 314 -0.68 -17.20 -5.65
C ASN A 314 -2.13 -17.63 -5.86
N SER A 315 -2.64 -18.53 -5.02
CA SER A 315 -4.03 -18.98 -5.03
C SER A 315 -4.98 -17.81 -4.73
N ALA A 316 -4.62 -16.96 -3.77
CA ALA A 316 -5.38 -15.74 -3.45
C ALA A 316 -5.42 -14.76 -4.63
N LEU A 317 -4.29 -14.58 -5.33
CA LEU A 317 -4.21 -13.72 -6.52
C LEU A 317 -4.93 -14.31 -7.74
N SER A 318 -5.01 -15.63 -7.86
CA SER A 318 -5.65 -16.32 -8.99
C SER A 318 -7.13 -16.66 -8.77
N ASN A 319 -7.77 -16.13 -7.72
CA ASN A 319 -9.18 -16.39 -7.45
C ASN A 319 -10.06 -15.81 -8.58
N THR A 320 -10.88 -16.65 -9.20
CA THR A 320 -11.73 -16.28 -10.36
C THR A 320 -12.85 -15.32 -10.01
N GLN A 321 -13.15 -15.14 -8.72
CA GLN A 321 -14.11 -14.14 -8.23
C GLN A 321 -13.51 -12.72 -8.18
N ASN A 322 -12.20 -12.60 -8.33
CA ASN A 322 -11.53 -11.31 -8.29
C ASN A 322 -11.77 -10.53 -9.59
N ILE A 323 -12.03 -9.23 -9.45
CA ILE A 323 -11.97 -8.29 -10.57
C ILE A 323 -10.52 -7.83 -10.70
N PHE A 324 -9.88 -8.20 -11.80
CA PHE A 324 -8.49 -7.82 -12.05
C PHE A 324 -8.38 -6.38 -12.53
N TYR A 325 -7.36 -5.68 -12.04
CA TYR A 325 -7.13 -4.30 -12.37
C TYR A 325 -6.63 -4.15 -13.81
N THR A 326 -7.12 -3.10 -14.49
CA THR A 326 -6.61 -2.63 -15.78
C THR A 326 -6.36 -1.12 -15.69
N GLY A 327 -5.37 -0.62 -16.42
CA GLY A 327 -4.92 0.77 -16.39
C GLY A 327 -3.45 0.91 -15.98
N TYR A 328 -3.08 2.12 -15.59
CA TYR A 328 -1.71 2.41 -15.17
C TYR A 328 -1.49 2.06 -13.70
N LEU A 329 -0.31 1.50 -13.43
CA LEU A 329 0.25 1.24 -12.11
C LEU A 329 1.61 1.91 -12.00
N TYR A 330 1.99 2.23 -10.77
CA TYR A 330 3.22 2.93 -10.47
C TYR A 330 4.00 2.21 -9.37
N ARG A 331 5.33 2.15 -9.52
CA ARG A 331 6.22 1.66 -8.48
C ARG A 331 7.46 2.53 -8.41
N GLY A 332 7.60 3.28 -7.33
CA GLY A 332 8.86 3.92 -7.00
C GLY A 332 9.84 2.90 -6.42
N THR A 333 11.11 3.03 -6.77
CA THR A 333 12.19 2.28 -6.13
C THR A 333 13.52 2.96 -6.32
N LYS A 334 14.55 2.43 -5.68
CA LYS A 334 15.95 2.83 -5.90
C LYS A 334 16.66 1.74 -6.69
N LEU A 335 17.17 2.08 -7.87
CA LEU A 335 17.95 1.15 -8.68
C LEU A 335 19.42 1.54 -8.69
N GLN A 336 20.30 0.55 -8.81
CA GLN A 336 21.70 0.82 -9.08
C GLN A 336 21.91 1.16 -10.56
N ASN A 337 22.95 1.92 -10.89
CA ASN A 337 23.22 2.35 -12.27
C ASN A 337 23.28 1.17 -13.25
N HIS A 338 23.93 0.07 -12.87
CA HIS A 338 23.99 -1.12 -13.73
C HIS A 338 22.60 -1.72 -14.00
N MET A 339 21.66 -1.59 -13.05
CA MET A 339 20.29 -2.08 -13.25
C MET A 339 19.54 -1.20 -14.26
N ILE A 340 19.74 0.12 -14.20
CA ILE A 340 19.21 1.05 -15.20
C ILE A 340 19.75 0.71 -16.60
N GLU A 341 21.04 0.38 -16.70
CA GLU A 341 21.64 -0.09 -17.95
C GLU A 341 21.00 -1.38 -18.47
N ASP A 342 20.64 -2.32 -17.60
CA ASP A 342 19.93 -3.54 -17.99
C ASP A 342 18.54 -3.21 -18.58
N TYR A 343 17.78 -2.29 -17.97
CA TYR A 343 16.51 -1.83 -18.52
C TYR A 343 16.68 -1.13 -19.86
N LEU A 344 17.71 -0.28 -20.02
CA LEU A 344 18.03 0.37 -21.29
C LEU A 344 18.33 -0.65 -22.40
N LYS A 345 19.12 -1.70 -22.10
CA LYS A 345 19.42 -2.79 -23.05
C LYS A 345 18.20 -3.67 -23.36
N ALA A 346 17.22 -3.70 -22.47
CA ALA A 346 15.99 -4.47 -22.63
C ALA A 346 14.90 -3.74 -23.43
N VAL A 347 15.07 -2.45 -23.74
CA VAL A 347 14.10 -1.66 -24.53
C VAL A 347 13.82 -2.35 -25.85
N ASN A 348 12.56 -2.77 -26.04
CA ASN A 348 12.09 -3.51 -27.22
C ASN A 348 12.87 -4.81 -27.51
N ASN A 349 13.54 -5.38 -26.52
CA ASN A 349 14.43 -6.54 -26.68
C ASN A 349 13.89 -7.77 -25.93
N GLY A 350 12.67 -8.18 -26.27
CA GLY A 350 12.00 -9.36 -25.75
C GLY A 350 11.34 -9.18 -24.38
N CYS A 351 10.69 -10.25 -23.90
CA CYS A 351 10.01 -10.26 -22.61
C CYS A 351 11.00 -10.48 -21.46
N ARG A 352 10.73 -9.85 -20.31
CA ARG A 352 11.42 -10.01 -19.04
C ARG A 352 10.41 -10.38 -17.95
N SER A 353 10.92 -10.85 -16.81
CA SER A 353 10.08 -11.25 -15.69
C SER A 353 10.57 -10.66 -14.37
N TRP A 354 9.65 -10.29 -13.48
CA TRP A 354 9.98 -10.05 -12.08
C TRP A 354 9.76 -11.34 -11.27
N PRO A 355 10.83 -11.96 -10.74
CA PRO A 355 10.69 -13.28 -10.10
C PRO A 355 9.86 -13.25 -8.82
N GLY A 356 9.87 -12.12 -8.08
CA GLY A 356 9.11 -11.94 -6.85
C GLY A 356 7.75 -11.29 -7.06
N PHE A 357 6.89 -11.34 -6.05
CA PHE A 357 5.67 -10.56 -6.02
C PHE A 357 6.00 -9.08 -6.00
N THR A 358 5.31 -8.30 -6.84
CA THR A 358 5.63 -6.88 -7.03
C THR A 358 4.48 -5.99 -6.61
N SER A 359 4.72 -5.22 -5.55
CA SER A 359 3.78 -4.20 -5.08
C SER A 359 3.85 -2.95 -5.93
N THR A 360 2.69 -2.47 -6.33
CA THR A 360 2.50 -1.25 -7.10
C THR A 360 1.36 -0.44 -6.50
N SER A 361 1.24 0.83 -6.88
CA SER A 361 0.14 1.70 -6.47
C SER A 361 -0.61 2.21 -7.69
N ARG A 362 -1.92 2.44 -7.55
CA ARG A 362 -2.68 3.25 -8.53
C ARG A 362 -2.32 4.73 -8.45
N SER A 363 -1.89 5.19 -7.28
CA SER A 363 -1.50 6.57 -7.06
C SER A 363 -0.06 6.78 -7.49
N ARG A 364 0.12 7.55 -8.58
CA ARG A 364 1.44 7.98 -9.03
C ARG A 364 2.15 8.79 -7.95
N THR A 365 1.42 9.68 -7.27
CA THR A 365 1.96 10.51 -6.19
C THR A 365 2.55 9.65 -5.09
N ASN A 366 1.83 8.62 -4.63
CA ASN A 366 2.34 7.70 -3.60
C ASN A 366 3.62 7.01 -4.08
N ALA A 367 3.65 6.52 -5.32
CA ALA A 367 4.81 5.83 -5.87
C ALA A 367 6.01 6.76 -6.09
N GLU A 368 5.79 8.04 -6.44
CA GLU A 368 6.87 8.99 -6.71
C GLU A 368 7.68 9.36 -5.45
N GLU A 369 7.14 9.18 -4.25
CA GLU A 369 7.84 9.41 -2.99
C GLU A 369 9.02 8.45 -2.76
N PHE A 370 9.09 7.33 -3.50
CA PHE A 370 10.14 6.33 -3.29
C PHE A 370 11.23 6.37 -4.36
N GLY A 371 12.47 6.47 -3.88
CA GLY A 371 13.70 6.24 -4.65
C GLY A 371 13.91 7.14 -5.86
N ASP A 372 14.89 6.78 -6.69
CA ASP A 372 15.36 7.52 -7.87
C ASP A 372 14.82 6.96 -9.20
N THR A 373 13.93 5.97 -9.13
CA THR A 373 13.31 5.34 -10.29
C THR A 373 11.81 5.21 -10.09
N LEU A 374 11.04 5.52 -11.12
CA LEU A 374 9.60 5.28 -11.23
C LEU A 374 9.33 4.29 -12.36
N PHE A 375 8.81 3.12 -12.02
CA PHE A 375 8.18 2.26 -13.01
C PHE A 375 6.77 2.75 -13.30
N ILE A 376 6.45 2.90 -14.58
CA ILE A 376 5.13 3.25 -15.11
C ILE A 376 4.66 2.04 -15.91
N ILE A 377 3.66 1.34 -15.38
CA ILE A 377 3.28 0.01 -15.84
C ILE A 377 1.88 0.09 -16.44
N ASN A 378 1.75 -0.24 -17.72
CA ASN A 378 0.47 -0.28 -18.41
C ASN A 378 -0.11 -1.71 -18.41
N ILE A 379 -1.21 -1.89 -17.68
CA ILE A 379 -1.97 -3.13 -17.61
C ILE A 379 -3.17 -3.06 -18.54
N ILE A 380 -3.08 -3.74 -19.69
CA ILE A 380 -4.08 -3.67 -20.75
C ILE A 380 -5.00 -4.89 -20.84
N ASP A 381 -4.79 -5.91 -19.99
CA ASP A 381 -5.61 -7.12 -19.98
C ASP A 381 -5.95 -7.59 -18.56
N GLU A 382 -7.13 -8.20 -18.44
CA GLU A 382 -7.64 -8.81 -17.20
C GLU A 382 -6.93 -10.12 -16.84
N HIS A 383 -6.30 -10.79 -17.82
CA HIS A 383 -5.38 -11.89 -17.57
C HIS A 383 -4.15 -11.44 -16.77
N SER A 384 -4.06 -10.13 -16.52
CA SER A 384 -3.47 -9.44 -15.39
C SER A 384 -2.92 -10.33 -14.30
N LYS A 385 -3.91 -10.86 -13.58
CA LYS A 385 -3.79 -11.21 -12.17
C LYS A 385 -3.26 -10.06 -11.30
N ALA A 386 -3.20 -8.82 -11.81
CA ALA A 386 -3.00 -7.64 -11.00
C ALA A 386 -4.24 -7.44 -10.14
N LEU A 387 -4.08 -7.64 -8.84
CA LEU A 387 -5.18 -7.62 -7.90
C LEU A 387 -5.13 -6.36 -7.04
N ASP A 388 -6.26 -5.65 -6.94
CA ASP A 388 -6.43 -4.64 -5.90
C ASP A 388 -6.55 -5.32 -4.54
N ILE A 389 -5.54 -5.12 -3.70
CA ILE A 389 -5.50 -5.69 -2.36
C ILE A 389 -5.67 -4.64 -1.27
N SER A 390 -6.02 -3.40 -1.62
CA SER A 390 -6.20 -2.29 -0.68
C SER A 390 -7.18 -2.65 0.46
N SER A 391 -8.26 -3.36 0.15
CA SER A 391 -9.28 -3.77 1.13
C SER A 391 -8.83 -4.85 2.12
N ALA A 392 -7.80 -5.63 1.78
CA ALA A 392 -7.21 -6.66 2.63
C ALA A 392 -5.88 -6.21 3.26
N SER A 393 -5.26 -5.17 2.70
CA SER A 393 -4.01 -4.59 3.17
C SER A 393 -4.19 -3.92 4.53
N VAL A 394 -3.17 -4.03 5.38
CA VAL A 394 -3.08 -3.20 6.60
C VAL A 394 -2.68 -1.74 6.28
N PHE A 395 -2.42 -1.44 5.01
CA PHE A 395 -2.10 -0.12 4.46
C PHE A 395 -3.02 0.22 3.26
N PRO A 396 -4.33 0.44 3.49
CA PRO A 396 -5.28 0.67 2.39
C PRO A 396 -4.95 1.93 1.56
N ASN A 397 -4.38 2.95 2.21
CA ASN A 397 -4.03 4.24 1.57
C ASN A 397 -2.88 4.13 0.56
N GLU A 398 -2.14 3.02 0.54
CA GLU A 398 -1.17 2.77 -0.54
C GLU A 398 -1.85 2.52 -1.89
N GLU A 399 -3.16 2.25 -1.90
CA GLU A 399 -3.91 1.84 -3.08
C GLU A 399 -3.20 0.70 -3.82
N GLU A 400 -2.78 -0.29 -3.03
CA GLU A 400 -1.87 -1.32 -3.52
C GLU A 400 -2.55 -2.26 -4.52
N ILE A 401 -1.93 -2.34 -5.70
CA ILE A 401 -2.19 -3.40 -6.67
C ILE A 401 -0.99 -4.35 -6.64
N LEU A 402 -1.25 -5.62 -6.31
CA LEU A 402 -0.21 -6.63 -6.22
C LEU A 402 -0.12 -7.42 -7.54
N LEU A 403 1.09 -7.46 -8.10
CA LEU A 403 1.41 -8.32 -9.24
C LEU A 403 1.94 -9.67 -8.74
N PRO A 404 1.56 -10.78 -9.38
CA PRO A 404 2.03 -12.11 -9.01
C PRO A 404 3.54 -12.25 -9.21
N ASN A 405 4.14 -13.24 -8.57
CA ASN A 405 5.53 -13.59 -8.85
C ASN A 405 5.67 -14.13 -10.29
N GLY A 406 6.82 -13.89 -10.93
CA GLY A 406 7.03 -14.24 -12.33
C GLY A 406 6.28 -13.35 -13.32
N TRP A 407 5.83 -12.15 -12.90
CA TRP A 407 5.07 -11.26 -13.77
C TRP A 407 5.90 -10.78 -14.96
N ASN A 408 5.37 -10.98 -16.16
CA ASN A 408 6.07 -10.81 -17.42
C ASN A 408 5.77 -9.47 -18.11
N PHE A 409 6.82 -8.79 -18.57
CA PHE A 409 6.73 -7.46 -19.17
C PHE A 409 7.71 -7.21 -20.30
N ILE A 410 7.41 -6.20 -21.09
CA ILE A 410 8.29 -5.61 -22.10
C ILE A 410 8.68 -4.21 -21.62
N VAL A 411 9.95 -3.88 -21.73
CA VAL A 411 10.44 -2.52 -21.49
C VAL A 411 10.20 -1.71 -22.77
N GLU A 412 9.28 -0.75 -22.71
CA GLU A 412 8.93 0.06 -23.87
C GLU A 412 9.87 1.25 -24.01
N LYS A 413 10.26 1.86 -22.88
CA LYS A 413 11.07 3.07 -22.84
C LYS A 413 11.74 3.25 -21.48
N VAL A 414 12.90 3.91 -21.47
CA VAL A 414 13.54 4.43 -20.27
C VAL A 414 13.90 5.89 -20.52
N ASP A 415 13.41 6.80 -19.68
CA ASP A 415 13.69 8.24 -19.72
C ASP A 415 14.32 8.73 -18.42
N MET A 416 14.98 9.88 -18.46
CA MET A 416 15.37 10.64 -17.27
C MET A 416 14.53 11.93 -17.22
N ILE A 417 13.67 12.06 -16.22
CA ILE A 417 12.79 13.22 -16.04
C ILE A 417 13.04 13.80 -14.66
N ASN A 418 13.44 15.07 -14.58
CA ASN A 418 13.73 15.77 -13.33
C ASN A 418 14.72 15.03 -12.41
N GLY A 419 15.73 14.36 -12.98
CA GLY A 419 16.72 13.58 -12.24
C GLY A 419 16.23 12.23 -11.72
N LYS A 420 15.02 11.80 -12.10
CA LYS A 420 14.45 10.48 -11.79
C LYS A 420 14.37 9.63 -13.06
N ASN A 421 14.75 8.36 -12.97
CA ASN A 421 14.59 7.42 -14.08
C ASN A 421 13.12 7.01 -14.19
N HIS A 422 12.53 7.10 -15.38
CA HIS A 422 11.18 6.66 -15.67
C HIS A 422 11.25 5.46 -16.60
N VAL A 423 10.85 4.30 -16.10
CA VAL A 423 10.89 3.03 -16.83
C VAL A 423 9.46 2.64 -17.20
N TYR A 424 9.16 2.67 -18.49
CA TYR A 424 7.83 2.36 -19.03
C TYR A 424 7.75 0.87 -19.37
N LEU A 425 6.82 0.20 -18.72
CA LEU A 425 6.60 -1.24 -18.86
C LEU A 425 5.19 -1.50 -19.39
N ARG A 426 5.06 -2.50 -20.23
CA ARG A 426 3.76 -3.07 -20.59
C ARG A 426 3.79 -4.57 -20.37
N ARG A 427 2.66 -5.13 -19.93
CA ARG A 427 2.51 -6.57 -19.81
C ARG A 427 2.80 -7.26 -21.15
N SER A 428 3.58 -8.33 -21.14
CA SER A 428 3.68 -9.18 -22.33
C SER A 428 2.41 -10.00 -22.50
N LYS A 429 1.87 -10.00 -23.72
CA LYS A 429 0.69 -10.78 -24.11
C LYS A 429 1.04 -12.20 -24.55
N ASP A 430 2.31 -12.58 -24.57
CA ASP A 430 2.74 -13.84 -25.17
C ASP A 430 1.98 -15.03 -24.58
N HIS A 431 0.98 -15.43 -25.37
CA HIS A 431 0.10 -16.57 -25.18
C HIS A 431 0.94 -17.81 -25.41
N ASN A 432 0.93 -18.71 -24.43
CA ASN A 432 0.73 -20.11 -24.77
C ASN A 432 -0.71 -20.44 -24.39
#